data_AF-A0AA50Y3A6-F1
#
_entry.id   AF-A0AA50Y3A6-F1
#
_cell.length_a   1.000
_cell.length_b   1.000
_cell.length_c   1.000
_cell.angle_alpha   90.00
_cell.angle_beta   90.00
_cell.angle_gamma   90.00
#
_symmetry.space_group_name_H-M   'P 1'
#
loop_
_entity.id
_entity.type
_entity.pdbx_description
1 polymer ?
#
loop_
_entity_poly.entity_id
_entity_poly.type
_entity_poly.pdbx_seq_one_letter_code
_entity_poly.pdbx_strand_id
1 'polypeptide(L)'
;GWGMYSTLLIDLFKFLEPFLRNTQLSGPVMALYKGTLKVLLILLHDFPEFLCDYHYGFCDEIPPNCIQMRNLILSAFPRNMRLPDPFTPNLNV
;
A
#
# COMPACT_ATOMS: atom_id res chain seq x y z
N GLY A 1 9.48 -16.93 -1.18
CA GLY A 1 8.03 -16.81 -0.93
C GLY A 1 7.44 -15.46 -1.35
N TRP A 2 8.21 -14.37 -1.31
CA TRP A 2 7.68 -13.01 -1.50
C TRP A 2 6.98 -12.80 -2.84
N GLY A 3 7.54 -13.28 -3.95
CA GLY A 3 6.88 -13.17 -5.27
C GLY A 3 5.50 -13.87 -5.34
N MET A 4 5.32 -14.97 -4.61
CA MET A 4 4.01 -15.63 -4.52
C MET A 4 3.03 -14.79 -3.69
N TYR A 5 3.50 -14.23 -2.58
CA TYR A 5 2.67 -13.39 -1.72
C TYR A 5 2.28 -12.07 -2.40
N SER A 6 3.18 -11.46 -3.18
CA SER A 6 2.86 -10.27 -3.98
C SER A 6 1.85 -10.58 -5.07
N THR A 7 1.90 -11.76 -5.69
CA THR A 7 0.88 -12.22 -6.63
C THR A 7 -0.50 -12.25 -5.96
N LEU A 8 -0.62 -12.81 -4.76
CA LEU A 8 -1.89 -12.85 -4.01
C LEU A 8 -2.42 -11.44 -3.68
N LEU A 9 -1.54 -10.50 -3.32
CA LEU A 9 -1.95 -9.12 -3.07
C LEU A 9 -2.39 -8.42 -4.36
N ILE A 10 -1.70 -8.65 -5.48
CA ILE A 10 -2.11 -8.16 -6.80
C ILE A 10 -3.49 -8.68 -7.16
N ASP A 11 -3.76 -9.98 -6.96
CA ASP A 11 -5.08 -10.57 -7.22
C ASP A 11 -6.17 -9.93 -6.36
N LEU A 12 -5.88 -9.64 -5.08
CA LEU A 12 -6.77 -8.90 -4.19
C LEU A 12 -7.02 -7.47 -4.68
N PHE A 13 -5.99 -6.75 -5.12
CA PHE A 13 -6.14 -5.37 -5.63
C PHE A 13 -6.94 -5.34 -6.92
N LYS A 14 -6.65 -6.24 -7.87
CA LYS A 14 -7.44 -6.42 -9.10
C LYS A 14 -8.92 -6.67 -8.83
N PHE A 15 -9.21 -7.50 -7.83
CA PHE A 15 -10.59 -7.76 -7.43
C PHE A 15 -11.28 -6.50 -6.89
N LEU A 16 -10.58 -5.71 -6.05
CA LEU A 16 -11.13 -4.49 -5.44
C LEU A 16 -11.22 -3.30 -6.41
N GLU A 17 -10.33 -3.24 -7.40
CA GLU A 17 -10.13 -2.14 -8.35
C GLU A 17 -11.44 -1.52 -8.88
N PRO A 18 -12.38 -2.27 -9.49
CA PRO A 18 -13.57 -1.67 -10.10
C PRO A 18 -14.53 -1.07 -9.07
N PHE A 19 -14.60 -1.67 -7.88
CA PHE A 19 -15.45 -1.16 -6.79
C PHE A 19 -14.86 0.11 -6.19
N LEU A 20 -13.53 0.13 -6.01
CA LEU A 20 -12.80 1.26 -5.46
C LEU A 20 -12.78 2.45 -6.42
N ARG A 21 -12.56 2.23 -7.72
CA ARG A 21 -12.58 3.28 -8.75
C ARG A 21 -13.93 3.98 -8.81
N ASN A 22 -15.02 3.21 -8.78
CA ASN A 22 -16.38 3.73 -8.91
C ASN A 22 -17.03 4.09 -7.56
N THR A 23 -16.28 4.01 -6.45
CA THR A 23 -16.79 4.27 -5.09
C THR A 23 -18.02 3.42 -4.69
N GLN A 24 -18.13 2.22 -5.26
CA GLN A 24 -19.23 1.27 -5.01
C GLN A 24 -18.92 0.40 -3.78
N LEU A 25 -18.95 1.02 -2.60
CA LEU A 25 -18.54 0.39 -1.34
C LEU A 25 -19.73 -0.17 -0.56
N SER A 26 -20.33 -1.25 -1.07
CA SER A 26 -21.33 -2.01 -0.32
C SER A 26 -20.76 -2.51 1.02
N GLY A 27 -21.63 -2.86 1.98
CA GLY A 27 -21.20 -3.32 3.31
C GLY A 27 -20.09 -4.40 3.27
N PRO A 28 -20.23 -5.47 2.46
CA PRO A 28 -19.19 -6.48 2.30
C PRO A 28 -17.88 -5.95 1.67
N VAL A 29 -17.97 -5.11 0.63
CA VAL A 29 -16.78 -4.52 -0.01
C VAL A 29 -16.05 -3.60 0.95
N MET A 30 -16.79 -2.80 1.73
CA MET A 30 -16.21 -1.94 2.77
C MET A 30 -15.52 -2.75 3.87
N ALA A 31 -16.09 -3.89 4.27
CA ALA A 31 -15.45 -4.79 5.22
C ALA A 31 -14.14 -5.38 4.66
N LEU A 32 -14.16 -5.79 3.39
CA LEU A 32 -12.97 -6.28 2.69
C LEU A 32 -11.90 -5.19 2.58
N TYR A 33 -12.25 -3.98 2.13
CA TYR A 33 -11.35 -2.82 2.07
C TYR A 33 -10.68 -2.54 3.43
N LYS A 34 -11.45 -2.52 4.52
CA LYS A 34 -10.90 -2.35 5.88
C LYS A 34 -9.96 -3.50 6.27
N GLY A 35 -10.26 -4.73 5.86
CA GLY A 35 -9.37 -5.87 6.02
C GLY A 35 -8.05 -5.69 5.26
N THR A 36 -8.13 -5.27 4.01
CA THR A 36 -6.96 -4.98 3.16
C THR A 36 -6.07 -3.90 3.77
N LEU A 37 -6.65 -2.82 4.30
CA LEU A 37 -5.90 -1.78 5.02
C LEU A 37 -5.14 -2.33 6.23
N LYS A 38 -5.75 -3.22 7.01
CA LYS A 38 -5.10 -3.86 8.17
C LYS A 38 -3.93 -4.74 7.74
N VAL A 39 -4.10 -5.52 6.67
CA VAL A 39 -3.01 -6.34 6.10
C VAL A 39 -1.86 -5.43 5.64
N LEU A 40 -2.16 -4.36 4.89
CA LEU A 40 -1.15 -3.40 4.44
C LEU A 40 -0.43 -2.71 5.61
N LEU A 41 -1.14 -2.35 6.68
CA LEU A 41 -0.54 -1.78 7.89
C LEU A 41 0.44 -2.74 8.57
N ILE A 42 0.07 -4.03 8.69
CA ILE A 42 0.95 -5.06 9.24
C ILE A 42 2.19 -5.21 8.36
N LEU A 43 2.02 -5.27 7.03
CA LEU A 43 3.14 -5.36 6.10
C LEU A 43 4.05 -4.13 6.17
N LEU A 44 3.50 -2.92 6.30
CA LEU A 44 4.28 -1.70 6.45
C LEU A 44 5.10 -1.71 7.75
N HIS A 45 4.52 -2.20 8.85
CA HIS A 45 5.21 -2.25 10.14
C HIS A 45 6.29 -3.34 10.19
N ASP A 46 5.95 -4.57 9.78
CA ASP A 46 6.80 -5.75 10.00
C ASP A 46 7.73 -6.06 8.81
N PHE A 47 7.32 -5.68 7.59
CA PHE A 47 7.99 -6.03 6.33
C PHE A 47 8.02 -4.85 5.33
N PRO A 48 8.48 -3.64 5.72
CA PRO A 48 8.44 -2.48 4.83
C PRO A 48 9.25 -2.69 3.55
N GLU A 49 10.36 -3.44 3.60
CA GLU A 49 11.15 -3.76 2.40
C GLU A 49 10.35 -4.55 1.35
N PHE A 50 9.40 -5.39 1.78
CA PHE A 50 8.51 -6.10 0.85
C PHE A 50 7.59 -5.12 0.11
N LEU A 51 7.02 -4.14 0.81
CA LEU A 51 6.22 -3.11 0.16
C LEU A 51 7.08 -2.23 -0.75
N CYS A 52 8.33 -1.92 -0.37
CA CYS A 52 9.28 -1.21 -1.23
C CYS A 52 9.57 -1.97 -2.52
N ASP A 53 9.94 -3.26 -2.44
CA ASP A 53 10.38 -4.02 -3.61
C ASP A 53 9.25 -4.19 -4.65
N TYR A 54 8.00 -4.28 -4.20
CA TYR A 54 6.83 -4.53 -5.06
C TYR A 54 5.93 -3.29 -5.26
N HIS A 55 6.35 -2.10 -4.80
CA HIS A 55 5.51 -0.89 -4.80
C HIS A 55 4.95 -0.56 -6.19
N TYR A 56 5.74 -0.74 -7.24
CA TYR A 56 5.35 -0.43 -8.62
C TYR A 56 4.15 -1.29 -9.04
N GLY A 57 4.26 -2.62 -8.87
CA GLY A 57 3.20 -3.55 -9.23
C GLY A 57 1.93 -3.33 -8.42
N PHE A 58 2.04 -3.00 -7.13
CA PHE A 58 0.86 -2.68 -6.33
C PHE A 58 0.21 -1.36 -6.75
N CYS A 59 1.00 -0.34 -7.06
CA CYS A 59 0.48 0.97 -7.47
C CYS A 59 -0.17 0.97 -8.85
N ASP A 60 0.19 0.03 -9.73
CA ASP A 60 -0.44 -0.13 -11.05
C ASP A 60 -1.87 -0.68 -10.94
N GLU A 61 -2.12 -1.52 -9.92
CA GLU A 61 -3.41 -2.19 -9.71
C GLU A 61 -4.35 -1.42 -8.77
N ILE A 62 -3.83 -0.50 -7.95
CA ILE A 62 -4.63 0.30 -7.00
C ILE A 62 -5.07 1.61 -7.68
N PRO A 63 -6.39 1.90 -7.76
CA PRO A 63 -6.89 3.12 -8.37
C PRO A 63 -6.28 4.41 -7.78
N PRO A 64 -6.05 5.46 -8.58
CA PRO A 64 -5.45 6.71 -8.10
C PRO A 64 -6.24 7.40 -6.97
N ASN A 65 -7.55 7.21 -6.90
CA ASN A 65 -8.41 7.76 -5.84
C ASN A 65 -8.26 7.03 -4.49
N CYS A 66 -7.58 5.89 -4.42
CA CYS A 66 -7.32 5.14 -3.19
C CYS A 66 -6.10 5.67 -2.43
N ILE A 67 -6.13 6.95 -2.08
CA ILE A 67 -5.00 7.69 -1.49
C ILE A 67 -4.40 6.96 -0.28
N GLN A 68 -5.23 6.51 0.65
CA GLN A 68 -4.76 5.85 1.86
C GLN A 68 -4.02 4.54 1.58
N MET A 69 -4.55 3.69 0.69
CA MET A 69 -3.89 2.43 0.32
C MET A 69 -2.54 2.69 -0.34
N ARG A 70 -2.49 3.63 -1.30
CA ARG A 70 -1.25 4.00 -1.99
C ARG A 70 -0.23 4.59 -1.03
N ASN A 71 -0.67 5.43 -0.09
CA ASN A 71 0.22 6.01 0.92
C ASN A 71 0.83 4.94 1.82
N LEU A 72 0.10 3.91 2.23
CA LEU A 72 0.66 2.81 3.03
C LEU A 72 1.80 2.09 2.30
N ILE A 73 1.66 1.88 0.99
CA ILE A 73 2.70 1.24 0.17
C ILE A 73 3.88 2.19 -0.06
N LEU A 74 3.60 3.43 -0.46
CA LEU A 74 4.62 4.43 -0.83
C LEU A 74 5.35 5.04 0.37
N SER A 75 4.81 4.87 1.59
CA SER A 75 5.49 5.26 2.83
C SER A 75 6.42 4.18 3.35
N ALA A 76 6.49 3.02 2.69
CA ALA A 76 7.46 2.00 3.05
C ALA A 76 8.88 2.43 2.64
N PHE A 77 9.83 2.23 3.55
CA PHE A 77 11.26 2.45 3.31
C PHE A 77 12.08 1.40 4.09
N PRO A 78 13.33 1.10 3.68
CA PRO A 78 14.15 0.11 4.37
C PRO A 78 14.37 0.46 5.85
N ARG A 79 14.25 -0.50 6.76
CA ARG A 79 14.31 -0.25 8.23
C ARG A 79 15.58 0.42 8.72
N ASN A 80 16.69 0.19 8.02
CA ASN A 80 18.00 0.75 8.38
C ASN A 80 18.22 2.16 7.79
N MET A 81 17.28 2.67 7.00
CA MET A 81 17.32 4.04 6.49
C MET A 81 16.78 5.00 7.55
N ARG A 82 17.51 6.10 7.78
CA ARG A 82 17.02 7.23 8.59
C ARG A 82 16.60 8.34 7.63
N LEU A 83 15.30 8.58 7.55
CA LEU A 83 14.78 9.71 6.81
C LEU A 83 15.02 10.99 7.62
N PRO A 84 15.53 12.07 6.99
CA PRO A 84 15.60 13.37 7.65
C PRO A 84 14.18 13.85 7.95
N ASP A 85 14.02 14.60 9.04
CA ASP A 85 12.74 15.26 9.32
C ASP A 85 12.47 16.29 8.22
N PRO A 86 11.36 16.17 7.45
CA PRO A 86 11.03 17.07 6.35
C PRO A 86 10.81 18.52 6.81
N PHE A 87 10.63 18.77 8.10
CA PHE A 87 10.47 20.12 8.67
C PHE A 87 11.78 20.72 9.19
N THR A 88 12.92 20.03 9.02
CA THR A 88 14.23 20.58 9.40
C THR A 88 14.55 21.82 8.55
N PRO A 89 14.74 23.01 9.15
CA PRO A 89 15.11 24.21 8.40
C PRO A 89 16.45 24.02 7.69
N ASN A 90 16.56 24.49 6.44
CA ASN A 90 17.75 24.36 5.61
C ASN A 90 18.19 22.91 5.33
N LEU A 91 17.23 21.97 5.29
CA LEU A 91 17.49 20.61 4.81
C LEU A 91 17.94 20.65 3.34
N ASN A 92 19.17 20.19 3.08
CA ASN A 92 19.67 19.98 1.73
C ASN A 92 19.21 18.60 1.26
N VAL A 93 18.33 18.57 0.25
CA VAL A 93 17.78 17.37 -0.39
C VAL A 93 18.70 16.89 -1.50
#